data_AF-A0A7F5REK7-F1
#
_entry.id   AF-A0A7F5REK7-F1
#
_cell.length_a   1.000
_cell.length_b   1.000
_cell.length_c   1.000
_cell.angle_alpha   90.00
_cell.angle_beta   90.00
_cell.angle_gamma   90.00
#
_symmetry.space_group_name_H-M   'P 1'
#
loop_
_entity.id
_entity.type
_entity.pdbx_description
1 polymer ?
#
loop_
_entity_poly.entity_id
_entity_poly.type
_entity_poly.pdbx_seq_one_letter_code
_entity_poly.pdbx_strand_id
1 'polypeptide(L)'
;LKWNYLPGIICVEGINGGHVHIDYNCVPSVIYTHPEVGWVGKSEEDLKKEGVAYKVGKFPFLANSRAKTNNDSEGFCKVLSDKTTDRILGTHIIGPSAGELINEAVLAQEYGASAEDVARVCHAHPTCAEALREANMMAYLGKTINF
;
A
#
# COMPACT_ATOMS: atom_id res chain seq x y z
N LEU A 1 18.94 1.65 6.77
CA LEU A 1 19.56 2.91 7.23
C LEU A 1 18.78 4.20 6.90
N LYS A 2 17.62 4.17 6.20
CA LYS A 2 16.81 5.39 5.95
C LYS A 2 15.80 5.77 7.05
N TRP A 3 15.60 4.94 8.07
CA TRP A 3 14.61 5.14 9.15
C TRP A 3 14.87 6.33 10.08
N ASN A 4 16.09 6.91 10.09
CA ASN A 4 16.47 7.99 11.01
C ASN A 4 16.35 9.40 10.42
N TYR A 5 16.09 9.56 9.11
CA TYR A 5 16.05 10.88 8.48
C TYR A 5 14.83 11.70 8.94
N LEU A 6 13.64 11.10 8.90
CA LEU A 6 12.40 11.80 9.28
C LEU A 6 12.39 12.17 10.78
N PRO A 7 12.75 11.27 11.71
CA PRO A 7 12.92 11.66 13.12
C PRO A 7 13.98 12.76 13.33
N GLY A 8 15.03 12.79 12.52
CA GLY A 8 16.06 13.83 12.57
C GLY A 8 15.53 15.22 12.19
N ILE A 9 14.78 15.31 11.09
CA ILE A 9 14.15 16.56 10.63
C ILE A 9 13.15 17.07 11.68
N ILE A 10 12.25 16.19 12.12
CA ILE A 10 11.21 16.51 13.11
C ILE A 10 11.84 16.94 14.44
N CYS A 11 12.93 16.31 14.86
CA CYS A 11 13.66 16.71 16.07
C CYS A 11 14.18 18.15 15.97
N VAL A 12 14.82 18.51 14.85
CA VAL A 12 15.33 19.86 14.63
C VAL A 12 14.19 20.90 14.53
N GLU A 13 13.08 20.56 13.87
CA GLU A 13 11.89 21.42 13.82
C GLU A 13 11.28 21.64 15.21
N GLY A 14 11.19 20.59 16.02
CA GLY A 14 10.71 20.67 17.40
C GLY A 14 11.61 21.52 18.30
N ILE A 15 12.94 21.42 18.14
CA ILE A 15 13.90 22.31 18.83
C ILE A 15 13.67 23.77 18.44
N ASN A 16 13.27 24.04 17.20
CA ASN A 16 12.95 25.37 16.71
C ASN A 16 11.51 25.83 17.05
N GLY A 17 10.78 25.08 17.89
CA GLY A 17 9.42 25.40 18.32
C GLY A 17 8.33 25.10 17.28
N GLY A 18 8.64 24.33 16.23
CA GLY A 18 7.68 23.87 15.23
C GLY A 18 6.75 22.77 15.75
N HIS A 19 5.66 22.52 15.02
CA HIS A 19 4.75 21.40 15.29
C HIS A 19 5.34 20.10 14.76
N VAL A 20 5.40 19.08 15.61
CA VAL A 20 6.01 17.79 15.29
C VAL A 20 4.98 16.68 15.30
N HIS A 21 4.93 15.90 14.23
CA HIS A 21 4.07 14.72 14.11
C HIS A 21 4.73 13.67 13.23
N ILE A 22 4.62 12.40 13.64
CA ILE A 22 5.02 11.24 12.83
C ILE A 22 4.01 10.12 13.10
N ASP A 23 3.45 9.56 12.04
CA ASP A 23 2.64 8.34 12.14
C ASP A 23 3.51 7.13 11.83
N TYR A 24 3.84 6.35 12.86
CA TYR A 24 4.64 5.14 12.71
C TYR A 24 3.91 4.04 11.91
N ASN A 25 2.59 4.09 11.80
CA ASN A 25 1.83 3.12 10.99
C ASN A 25 2.03 3.34 9.48
N CYS A 26 2.40 4.56 9.09
CA CYS A 26 2.60 4.94 7.69
C CYS A 26 4.04 4.73 7.22
N VAL A 27 4.92 4.18 8.06
CA VAL A 27 6.31 3.96 7.65
C VAL A 27 6.45 2.63 6.91
N PRO A 28 6.90 2.64 5.65
CA PRO A 28 6.96 1.43 4.83
C PRO A 28 8.15 0.55 5.21
N SER A 29 7.98 -0.75 5.01
CA SER A 29 9.06 -1.73 5.07
C SER A 29 9.20 -2.44 3.73
N VAL A 30 10.45 -2.67 3.31
CA VAL A 30 10.77 -3.27 2.01
C VAL A 30 11.89 -4.30 2.15
N ILE A 31 11.73 -5.43 1.48
CA ILE A 31 12.73 -6.48 1.29
C ILE A 31 13.01 -6.59 -0.21
N TYR A 32 14.26 -6.29 -0.59
CA TYR A 32 14.71 -6.24 -1.99
C TYR A 32 15.16 -7.63 -2.51
N THR A 33 14.35 -8.65 -2.27
CA THR A 33 14.50 -9.97 -2.90
C THR A 33 13.90 -9.97 -4.30
N HIS A 34 13.99 -11.09 -5.01
CA HIS A 34 13.23 -11.31 -6.24
C HIS A 34 12.28 -12.51 -6.03
N PRO A 35 10.94 -12.29 -6.00
CA PRO A 35 10.25 -11.00 -6.06
C PRO A 35 10.49 -10.12 -4.82
N GLU A 36 10.30 -8.80 -4.98
CA GLU A 36 10.39 -7.85 -3.87
C GLU A 36 9.17 -7.96 -2.98
N VAL A 37 9.31 -7.56 -1.71
CA VAL A 37 8.21 -7.48 -0.75
C VAL A 37 8.18 -6.09 -0.14
N GLY A 38 7.04 -5.40 -0.22
CA GLY A 38 6.80 -4.09 0.38
C GLY A 38 5.51 -4.08 1.17
N TRP A 39 5.49 -3.49 2.35
CA TRP A 39 4.26 -3.29 3.11
C TRP A 39 4.26 -1.98 3.92
N VAL A 40 3.05 -1.50 4.21
CA VAL A 40 2.78 -0.36 5.08
C VAL A 40 1.47 -0.61 5.83
N GLY A 41 1.35 -0.10 7.05
CA GLY A 41 0.18 -0.30 7.90
C GLY A 41 0.13 -1.68 8.56
N LYS A 42 -1.10 -2.11 8.90
CA LYS A 42 -1.34 -3.28 9.73
C LYS A 42 -1.45 -4.57 8.92
N SER A 43 -0.99 -5.67 9.50
CA SER A 43 -1.22 -7.01 8.95
C SER A 43 -2.64 -7.51 9.27
N GLU A 44 -3.07 -8.59 8.62
CA GLU A 44 -4.36 -9.22 8.95
C GLU A 44 -4.35 -9.81 10.36
N GLU A 45 -3.21 -10.34 10.80
CA GLU A 45 -3.01 -10.86 12.14
C GLU A 45 -3.17 -9.75 13.19
N ASP A 46 -2.65 -8.55 12.92
CA ASP A 46 -2.78 -7.41 13.83
C ASP A 46 -4.23 -6.93 13.89
N LEU A 47 -4.91 -6.80 12.75
CA LEU A 47 -6.32 -6.41 12.72
C LEU A 47 -7.23 -7.42 13.43
N LYS A 48 -6.95 -8.73 13.29
CA LYS A 48 -7.65 -9.79 14.03
C LYS A 48 -7.41 -9.69 15.53
N LYS A 49 -6.18 -9.42 15.97
CA LYS A 49 -5.85 -9.24 17.40
C LYS A 49 -6.53 -8.02 18.01
N GLU A 50 -6.64 -6.94 17.24
CA GLU A 50 -7.30 -5.70 17.66
C GLU A 50 -8.83 -5.76 17.56
N GLY A 51 -9.40 -6.80 16.95
CA GLY A 51 -10.84 -6.94 16.74
C GLY A 51 -11.41 -5.95 15.72
N VAL A 52 -10.57 -5.42 14.82
CA VAL A 52 -10.97 -4.47 13.78
C VAL A 52 -11.60 -5.25 12.62
N ALA A 53 -12.80 -4.87 12.20
CA ALA A 53 -13.47 -5.47 11.06
C ALA A 53 -12.93 -4.88 9.75
N TYR A 54 -12.37 -5.72 8.88
CA TYR A 54 -11.74 -5.29 7.63
C TYR A 54 -12.25 -6.06 6.41
N LYS A 55 -12.05 -5.48 5.23
CA LYS A 55 -12.22 -6.07 3.90
C LYS A 55 -10.85 -6.36 3.31
N VAL A 56 -10.78 -7.38 2.45
CA VAL A 56 -9.54 -7.79 1.77
C VAL A 56 -9.73 -7.63 0.27
N GLY A 57 -8.89 -6.80 -0.34
CA GLY A 57 -8.71 -6.74 -1.77
C GLY A 57 -7.40 -7.41 -2.17
N LYS A 58 -7.44 -8.34 -3.12
CA LYS A 58 -6.24 -9.02 -3.62
C LYS A 58 -6.26 -9.05 -5.14
N PHE A 59 -5.14 -8.72 -5.76
CA PHE A 59 -4.97 -8.76 -7.21
C PHE A 59 -3.60 -9.38 -7.57
N PRO A 60 -3.56 -10.46 -8.37
CA PRO A 60 -2.31 -11.11 -8.76
C PRO A 60 -1.57 -10.32 -9.86
N PHE A 61 -0.24 -10.26 -9.80
CA PHE A 61 0.55 -9.67 -10.90
C PHE A 61 0.44 -10.48 -12.19
N LEU A 62 0.06 -11.76 -12.11
CA LEU A 62 -0.34 -12.57 -13.26
C LEU A 62 -1.45 -11.94 -14.09
N ALA A 63 -2.27 -11.05 -13.54
CA ALA A 63 -3.32 -10.33 -14.25
C ALA A 63 -2.90 -8.95 -14.76
N ASN A 64 -1.73 -8.44 -14.34
CA ASN A 64 -1.26 -7.11 -14.68
C ASN A 64 -0.63 -7.10 -16.09
N SER A 65 -1.01 -6.13 -16.92
CA SER A 65 -0.51 -6.03 -18.30
C SER A 65 1.00 -5.82 -18.36
N ARG A 66 1.58 -4.95 -17.52
CA ARG A 66 3.01 -4.67 -17.54
C ARG A 66 3.85 -5.85 -17.06
N ALA A 67 3.41 -6.50 -15.99
CA ALA A 67 4.02 -7.72 -15.46
C ALA A 67 4.06 -8.84 -16.51
N LYS A 68 2.95 -9.05 -17.24
CA LYS A 68 2.90 -9.97 -18.38
C LYS A 68 3.89 -9.58 -19.49
N THR A 69 3.92 -8.31 -19.89
CA THR A 69 4.84 -7.83 -20.94
C THR A 69 6.31 -8.04 -20.56
N ASN A 70 6.65 -7.87 -19.28
CA ASN A 70 8.01 -8.04 -18.77
C ASN A 70 8.38 -9.50 -18.46
N ASN A 71 7.44 -10.45 -18.58
CA ASN A 71 7.59 -11.84 -18.13
C ASN A 71 7.99 -11.96 -16.64
N ASP A 72 7.52 -11.01 -15.82
CA ASP A 72 7.77 -10.93 -14.38
C ASP A 72 6.42 -10.71 -13.68
N SER A 73 5.76 -11.82 -13.36
CA SER A 73 4.34 -11.83 -12.95
C SER A 73 4.09 -12.56 -11.63
N GLU A 74 5.17 -12.83 -10.89
CA GLU A 74 5.10 -13.46 -9.59
C GLU A 74 4.50 -12.50 -8.54
N GLY A 75 3.68 -13.05 -7.65
CA GLY A 75 3.13 -12.32 -6.50
C GLY A 75 1.79 -11.63 -6.74
N PHE A 76 1.47 -10.69 -5.86
CA PHE A 76 0.19 -9.99 -5.79
C PHE A 76 0.27 -8.68 -5.00
N CYS A 77 -0.71 -7.81 -5.21
CA CYS A 77 -1.04 -6.70 -4.31
C CYS A 77 -2.20 -7.13 -3.40
N LYS A 78 -2.09 -6.84 -2.09
CA LYS A 78 -3.13 -7.06 -1.08
C LYS A 78 -3.38 -5.78 -0.30
N VAL A 79 -4.63 -5.34 -0.27
CA VAL A 79 -5.08 -4.16 0.47
C VAL A 79 -6.07 -4.60 1.54
N LEU A 80 -5.93 -4.04 2.73
CA LEU A 80 -6.85 -4.21 3.85
C LEU A 80 -7.52 -2.85 4.09
N SER A 81 -8.84 -2.78 3.95
CA SER A 81 -9.61 -1.56 4.23
C SER A 81 -10.62 -1.79 5.34
N ASP A 82 -10.95 -0.75 6.09
CA ASP A 82 -11.96 -0.79 7.14
C ASP A 82 -13.34 -1.13 6.56
N LYS A 83 -14.09 -2.00 7.24
CA LYS A 83 -15.38 -2.47 6.71
C LYS A 83 -16.46 -1.39 6.70
N THR A 84 -16.34 -0.38 7.57
CA THR A 84 -17.36 0.66 7.75
C THR A 84 -17.04 1.96 7.02
N THR A 85 -15.78 2.37 7.04
CA THR A 85 -15.31 3.66 6.51
C THR A 85 -14.56 3.53 5.20
N ASP A 86 -14.20 2.30 4.79
CA ASP A 86 -13.35 2.00 3.64
C ASP A 86 -11.93 2.58 3.70
N ARG A 87 -11.52 3.14 4.85
CA ARG A 87 -10.16 3.64 5.06
C ARG A 87 -9.14 2.52 4.89
N ILE A 88 -8.04 2.78 4.19
CA ILE A 88 -6.94 1.83 4.06
C ILE A 88 -6.25 1.65 5.41
N LEU A 89 -6.18 0.41 5.89
CA LEU A 89 -5.57 0.01 7.16
C LEU A 89 -4.17 -0.59 6.96
N GLY A 90 -3.92 -1.16 5.79
CA GLY A 90 -2.61 -1.67 5.41
C GLY A 90 -2.58 -2.19 3.99
N THR A 91 -1.40 -2.12 3.38
CA THR A 91 -1.14 -2.55 2.01
C THR A 91 0.12 -3.41 1.99
N HIS A 92 0.05 -4.54 1.29
CA HIS A 92 1.11 -5.52 1.19
C HIS A 92 1.28 -5.90 -0.27
N ILE A 93 2.50 -5.79 -0.79
CA ILE A 93 2.84 -6.01 -2.18
C ILE A 93 3.98 -7.03 -2.22
N ILE A 94 3.78 -8.09 -2.98
CA ILE A 94 4.82 -9.05 -3.34
C ILE A 94 4.87 -9.07 -4.85
N GLY A 95 5.99 -8.74 -5.48
CA GLY A 95 6.09 -8.76 -6.93
C GLY A 95 7.03 -7.71 -7.52
N PRO A 96 6.93 -7.43 -8.82
CA PRO A 96 7.82 -6.50 -9.50
C PRO A 96 7.63 -5.07 -8.97
N SER A 97 8.75 -4.41 -8.66
CA SER A 97 8.77 -3.01 -8.20
C SER A 97 7.97 -2.76 -6.91
N ALA A 98 7.81 -3.76 -6.03
CA ALA A 98 7.09 -3.60 -4.77
C ALA A 98 7.67 -2.47 -3.90
N GLY A 99 8.99 -2.28 -3.92
CA GLY A 99 9.65 -1.21 -3.18
C GLY A 99 9.31 0.21 -3.66
N GLU A 100 8.96 0.38 -4.94
CA GLU A 100 8.53 1.66 -5.49
C GLU A 100 7.02 1.87 -5.31
N LEU A 101 6.23 0.82 -5.59
CA LEU A 101 4.76 0.86 -5.48
C LEU A 101 4.28 1.12 -4.05
N ILE A 102 5.02 0.64 -3.04
CA ILE A 102 4.61 0.83 -1.65
C ILE A 102 4.59 2.31 -1.24
N ASN A 103 5.37 3.18 -1.90
CA ASN A 103 5.37 4.61 -1.60
C ASN A 103 4.04 5.29 -1.96
N GLU A 104 3.34 4.80 -2.99
CA GLU A 104 1.99 5.25 -3.31
C GLU A 104 1.00 4.87 -2.20
N ALA A 105 1.11 3.65 -1.67
CA ALA A 105 0.29 3.20 -0.55
C ALA A 105 0.58 3.98 0.75
N VAL A 106 1.84 4.35 0.99
CA VAL A 106 2.23 5.22 2.10
C VAL A 106 1.53 6.58 1.99
N LEU A 107 1.60 7.21 0.80
CA LEU A 107 0.94 8.49 0.57
C LEU A 107 -0.58 8.40 0.80
N ALA A 108 -1.21 7.32 0.31
CA ALA A 108 -2.63 7.08 0.52
C ALA A 108 -2.96 6.92 2.02
N GLN A 109 -2.14 6.19 2.78
CA GLN A 109 -2.38 5.96 4.20
C GLN A 109 -2.15 7.21 5.06
N GLU A 110 -1.12 8.00 4.75
CA GLU A 110 -0.84 9.31 5.38
C GLU A 110 -2.00 10.29 5.19
N TYR A 111 -2.60 10.32 3.99
CA TYR A 111 -3.79 11.12 3.72
C TYR A 111 -5.08 10.55 4.34
N GLY A 112 -5.02 9.33 4.90
CA GLY A 112 -6.20 8.64 5.41
C GLY A 112 -7.18 8.23 4.30
N ALA A 113 -6.68 7.97 3.09
CA ALA A 113 -7.49 7.64 1.93
C ALA A 113 -8.32 6.37 2.12
N SER A 114 -9.46 6.32 1.43
CA SER A 114 -10.26 5.12 1.26
C SER A 114 -9.74 4.24 0.12
N ALA A 115 -10.11 2.96 0.09
CA ALA A 115 -9.80 2.11 -1.03
C ALA A 115 -10.50 2.61 -2.33
N GLU A 116 -11.69 3.21 -2.21
CA GLU A 116 -12.36 3.90 -3.31
C GLU A 116 -11.49 4.99 -3.95
N ASP A 117 -10.83 5.83 -3.13
CA ASP A 117 -10.02 6.94 -3.64
C ASP A 117 -8.93 6.44 -4.57
N VAL A 118 -8.15 5.45 -4.12
CA VAL A 118 -7.07 4.85 -4.93
C VAL A 118 -7.62 4.10 -6.14
N ALA A 119 -8.74 3.38 -5.99
CA ALA A 119 -9.38 2.67 -7.10
C ALA A 119 -9.83 3.60 -8.23
N ARG A 120 -10.19 4.85 -7.91
CA ARG A 120 -10.64 5.87 -8.87
C ARG A 120 -9.49 6.69 -9.49
N VAL A 121 -8.26 6.57 -8.97
CA VAL A 121 -7.10 7.24 -9.57
C VAL A 121 -6.83 6.69 -10.98
N CYS A 122 -6.62 7.59 -11.93
CA CYS A 122 -6.20 7.24 -13.29
C CYS A 122 -4.73 6.79 -13.29
N HIS A 123 -4.52 5.49 -13.06
CA HIS A 123 -3.21 4.87 -13.17
C HIS A 123 -2.81 4.75 -14.64
N ALA A 124 -1.54 5.08 -14.94
CA ALA A 124 -1.01 4.97 -16.29
C ALA A 124 -1.02 3.51 -16.78
N HIS A 125 -1.31 3.32 -18.07
CA HIS A 125 -1.36 2.00 -18.71
C HIS A 125 -0.28 1.87 -19.80
N PRO A 126 0.51 0.79 -19.86
CA PRO A 126 0.61 -0.30 -18.88
C PRO A 126 1.64 -0.01 -17.77
N THR A 127 1.24 -0.13 -16.50
CA THR A 127 2.16 -0.04 -15.33
C THR A 127 1.86 -1.11 -14.28
N CYS A 128 2.86 -1.45 -13.46
CA CYS A 128 2.67 -2.36 -12.31
C CYS A 128 1.75 -1.74 -11.25
N ALA A 129 1.65 -0.40 -11.19
CA ALA A 129 0.79 0.32 -10.25
C ALA A 129 -0.70 0.02 -10.48
N GLU A 130 -1.10 -0.37 -11.69
CA GLU A 130 -2.48 -0.83 -11.95
C GLU A 130 -2.87 -2.02 -11.06
N ALA A 131 -1.92 -2.85 -10.62
CA ALA A 131 -2.20 -3.93 -9.66
C ALA A 131 -2.64 -3.40 -8.29
N LEU A 132 -2.06 -2.28 -7.84
CA LEU A 132 -2.47 -1.60 -6.62
C LEU A 132 -3.88 -1.00 -6.77
N ARG A 133 -4.18 -0.37 -7.93
CA ARG A 133 -5.53 0.12 -8.25
C ARG A 133 -6.58 -0.99 -8.18
N GLU A 134 -6.31 -2.11 -8.84
CA GLU A 134 -7.26 -3.24 -8.90
C GLU A 134 -7.41 -3.92 -7.54
N ALA A 135 -6.34 -4.03 -6.74
CA ALA A 135 -6.44 -4.53 -5.37
C ALA A 135 -7.33 -3.62 -4.49
N ASN A 136 -7.19 -2.30 -4.61
CA ASN A 136 -8.08 -1.34 -3.94
C ASN A 136 -9.52 -1.45 -4.44
N MET A 137 -9.73 -1.60 -5.76
CA MET A 137 -11.05 -1.82 -6.34
C MET A 137 -11.70 -3.10 -5.83
N MET A 138 -10.93 -4.18 -5.64
CA MET A 138 -11.40 -5.41 -5.03
C MET A 138 -11.83 -5.19 -3.57
N ALA A 139 -11.09 -4.42 -2.77
CA ALA A 139 -11.45 -4.13 -1.39
C ALA A 139 -12.71 -3.24 -1.29
N TYR A 140 -12.85 -2.29 -2.20
CA TYR A 140 -13.98 -1.36 -2.26
C TYR A 140 -15.26 -2.02 -2.80
N LEU A 141 -15.23 -2.52 -4.04
CA LEU A 141 -16.40 -2.98 -4.80
C LEU A 141 -16.60 -4.50 -4.76
N GLY A 142 -15.59 -5.27 -4.32
CA GLY A 142 -15.62 -6.73 -4.35
C GLY A 142 -15.40 -7.35 -5.73
N LYS A 143 -15.04 -6.55 -6.74
CA LYS A 143 -14.75 -6.99 -8.11
C LYS A 143 -13.64 -6.14 -8.71
N THR A 144 -12.79 -6.77 -9.52
CA THR A 144 -11.76 -6.12 -10.35
C THR A 144 -12.20 -6.11 -11.82
N ILE A 145 -11.59 -5.25 -12.63
CA ILE A 145 -11.86 -5.22 -14.08
C ILE A 145 -11.06 -6.32 -14.78
N ASN A 146 -9.80 -6.47 -14.39
CA ASN A 146 -8.91 -7.51 -14.86
C ASN A 146 -8.67 -8.51 -13.70
N PHE A 147 -8.35 -9.77 -13.99
CA PHE A 147 -7.90 -10.75 -13.00
C PHE A 147 -7.17 -11.92 -13.67
#